data_AF-A0A932LI86-F1
#
_entry.id   AF-A0A932LI86-F1
#
_cell.length_a   1.000
_cell.length_b   1.000
_cell.length_c   1.000
_cell.angle_alpha   90.00
_cell.angle_beta   90.00
_cell.angle_gamma   90.00
#
_symmetry.space_group_name_H-M   'P 1'
#
loop_
_entity.id
_entity.type
_entity.pdbx_description
1 polymer ?
#
loop_
_entity_poly.entity_id
_entity_poly.type
_entity_poly.pdbx_seq_one_letter_code
_entity_poly.pdbx_strand_id
1 'polypeptide(L)'
;MNFSIENLPASVVAGYDAIARARGISLDEFLREYLIRNVPSSPPAKMDTEEWEKALDECFDSFPSTGPLPDDALSRESIYGREDKS
;
A
#
# COMPACT_ATOMS: atom_id res chain seq x y z
N MET A 1 -22.47 -18.16 6.00
CA MET A 1 -21.74 -18.87 4.92
C MET A 1 -20.45 -19.31 5.57
N ASN A 2 -20.27 -20.59 5.90
CA ASN A 2 -19.11 -21.02 6.68
C ASN A 2 -17.94 -21.25 5.71
N PHE A 3 -16.93 -20.38 5.73
CA PHE A 3 -15.71 -20.60 4.97
C PHE A 3 -14.94 -21.79 5.59
N SER A 4 -14.93 -22.93 4.91
CA SER A 4 -14.09 -24.08 5.29
C SER A 4 -12.92 -24.15 4.32
N ILE A 5 -11.77 -23.61 4.73
CA ILE A 5 -10.51 -23.77 3.99
C ILE A 5 -9.83 -25.00 4.59
N GLU A 6 -9.91 -26.13 3.88
CA GLU A 6 -9.34 -27.39 4.36
C GLU A 6 -7.80 -27.32 4.37
N ASN A 7 -7.18 -27.93 5.38
CA ASN A 7 -5.72 -28.05 5.55
C ASN A 7 -4.94 -26.75 5.83
N LEU A 8 -5.51 -25.78 6.56
CA LEU A 8 -4.68 -24.70 7.14
C LEU A 8 -3.91 -25.20 8.38
N PRO A 9 -2.60 -24.88 8.51
CA PRO A 9 -1.87 -25.10 9.75
C PRO A 9 -2.52 -24.35 10.91
N ALA A 10 -2.60 -25.00 12.08
CA ALA A 10 -3.23 -24.40 13.27
C ALA A 10 -2.57 -23.07 13.69
N SER A 11 -1.26 -22.91 13.45
CA SER A 11 -0.53 -21.67 13.71
C SER A 11 -1.02 -20.49 12.86
N VAL A 12 -1.42 -20.75 11.61
CA VAL A 12 -1.93 -19.73 10.69
C VAL A 12 -3.32 -19.27 11.14
N VAL A 13 -4.19 -20.21 11.48
CA VAL A 13 -5.54 -19.90 12.00
C VAL A 13 -5.44 -19.09 13.30
N ALA A 14 -4.55 -19.48 14.22
CA ALA A 14 -4.33 -18.77 15.47
C ALA A 14 -3.84 -17.32 15.25
N GLY A 15 -2.98 -17.11 14.25
CA GLY A 15 -2.50 -15.78 13.88
C GLY A 15 -3.64 -14.86 13.44
N TYR A 16 -4.52 -15.35 12.55
CA TYR A 16 -5.66 -14.57 12.08
C TYR A 16 -6.73 -14.35 13.16
N ASP A 17 -6.97 -15.35 14.01
CA ASP A 17 -7.90 -15.23 15.15
C ASP A 17 -7.43 -14.16 16.14
N ALA A 18 -6.12 -14.09 16.44
CA ALA A 18 -5.56 -13.05 17.30
C ALA A 18 -5.77 -11.63 16.72
N ILE A 19 -5.60 -11.47 15.40
CA ILE A 19 -5.80 -10.19 14.72
C ILE A 19 -7.28 -9.80 14.71
N ALA A 20 -8.18 -10.75 14.45
CA ALA A 20 -9.62 -10.52 14.48
C ALA A 20 -10.08 -10.06 15.88
N ARG A 21 -9.60 -10.73 16.93
CA ARG A 21 -9.86 -10.34 18.33
C ARG A 21 -9.31 -8.96 18.68
N ALA A 22 -8.10 -8.62 18.23
CA ALA A 22 -7.51 -7.30 18.46
C ALA A 22 -8.34 -6.18 17.80
N ARG A 23 -9.06 -6.49 16.72
CA ARG A 23 -9.99 -5.58 16.03
C ARG A 23 -11.43 -5.64 16.55
N GLY A 24 -11.73 -6.54 17.50
CA GLY A 24 -13.06 -6.71 18.06
C GLY A 24 -14.08 -7.32 17.09
N ILE A 25 -13.64 -7.98 16.02
CA ILE A 25 -14.51 -8.60 15.00
C ILE A 25 -14.35 -10.12 15.00
N SER A 26 -15.30 -10.82 14.37
CA SER A 26 -15.21 -12.27 14.20
C SER A 26 -14.14 -12.66 13.17
N LEU A 27 -13.57 -13.86 13.31
CA LEU A 27 -12.61 -14.39 12.34
C LEU A 27 -13.21 -14.49 10.93
N ASP A 28 -14.49 -14.88 10.82
CA ASP A 28 -15.21 -14.97 9.54
C ASP A 28 -15.30 -13.61 8.85
N GLU A 29 -15.65 -12.57 9.61
CA GLU A 29 -15.75 -11.20 9.11
C GLU A 29 -14.39 -10.62 8.71
N PHE A 30 -13.36 -10.86 9.53
CA PHE A 30 -11.99 -10.49 9.19
C PHE A 30 -11.53 -11.14 7.88
N LEU A 31 -11.75 -12.45 7.71
CA LEU A 31 -11.34 -13.17 6.50
C LEU A 31 -12.12 -12.69 5.28
N ARG A 32 -13.42 -12.40 5.42
CA ARG A 32 -14.23 -11.83 4.35
C ARG A 32 -13.68 -10.48 3.89
N GLU A 33 -13.42 -9.56 4.80
CA GLU A 33 -12.83 -8.26 4.46
C GLU A 33 -11.45 -8.43 3.82
N TYR A 34 -10.62 -9.32 4.37
CA TYR A 34 -9.29 -9.59 3.86
C TYR A 34 -9.33 -10.12 2.43
N LEU A 35 -10.22 -11.07 2.13
CA LEU A 35 -10.37 -11.65 0.80
C LEU A 35 -10.91 -10.64 -0.21
N ILE A 36 -11.88 -9.80 0.18
CA ILE A 36 -12.39 -8.73 -0.69
C ILE A 36 -11.28 -7.72 -1.03
N ARG A 37 -10.49 -7.33 -0.02
CA ARG A 37 -9.40 -6.35 -0.22
C ARG A 37 -8.25 -6.91 -1.05
N ASN A 38 -7.96 -8.20 -0.90
CA ASN A 38 -6.87 -8.88 -1.58
C ASN A 38 -7.36 -9.75 -2.73
N VAL A 39 -8.54 -9.43 -3.31
CA VAL A 39 -8.92 -10.02 -4.60
C VAL A 39 -7.73 -9.82 -5.52
N PRO A 40 -7.19 -10.89 -6.13
CA PRO A 40 -6.10 -10.73 -7.07
C PRO A 40 -6.61 -9.87 -8.21
N SER A 41 -6.21 -8.60 -8.21
CA SER A 41 -6.36 -7.73 -9.36
C SER A 41 -5.60 -8.39 -10.50
N SER A 42 -6.17 -8.33 -11.71
CA SER A 42 -5.40 -8.67 -12.91
C SER A 42 -4.03 -7.99 -12.77
N PRO A 43 -2.92 -8.71 -13.04
CA PRO A 43 -1.62 -8.07 -13.06
C PRO A 43 -1.76 -6.78 -13.87
N PRO A 44 -1.18 -5.65 -13.40
CA PRO A 44 -1.26 -4.40 -14.15
C PRO A 44 -0.90 -4.75 -15.58
N ALA A 45 -1.76 -4.35 -16.53
CA ALA A 45 -1.56 -4.64 -17.94
C ALA A 45 -0.09 -4.33 -18.24
N LYS A 46 0.63 -5.34 -18.73
CA LYS A 46 2.06 -5.22 -18.97
C LYS A 46 2.20 -4.22 -20.08
N MET A 47 2.37 -2.94 -19.72
CA MET A 47 2.62 -1.86 -20.67
C MET A 47 3.86 -2.24 -21.45
N ASP A 48 3.78 -2.13 -22.76
CA ASP A 48 4.98 -2.25 -23.58
C ASP A 48 5.93 -1.08 -23.28
N THR A 49 7.21 -1.24 -23.60
CA THR A 49 8.22 -0.22 -23.31
C THR A 49 7.86 1.13 -23.94
N GLU A 50 7.34 1.13 -25.17
CA GLU A 50 6.93 2.34 -25.88
C GLU A 50 5.72 3.03 -25.22
N GLU A 51 4.76 2.25 -24.70
CA GLU A 51 3.61 2.79 -23.97
C GLU A 51 4.02 3.41 -22.63
N TRP A 52 5.02 2.82 -21.99
CA TRP A 52 5.57 3.31 -20.73
C TRP A 52 6.35 4.62 -20.91
N GLU A 53 7.20 4.68 -21.94
CA GLU A 53 7.94 5.89 -22.31
C GLU A 53 6.98 7.05 -22.62
N LYS A 54 5.95 6.79 -23.43
CA LYS A 54 4.95 7.81 -23.75
C LYS A 54 4.17 8.28 -22.52
N ALA A 55 3.72 7.37 -21.66
CA ALA A 55 2.99 7.73 -20.44
C ALA A 55 3.86 8.53 -19.46
N LEU A 56 5.18 8.26 -19.44
CA LEU A 56 6.13 8.98 -18.61
C LEU A 56 6.35 10.41 -19.13
N ASP A 57 6.53 10.59 -20.44
CA ASP A 57 6.66 11.91 -21.06
C ASP A 57 5.40 12.77 -20.82
N GLU A 58 4.21 12.21 -21.04
CA GLU A 58 2.94 12.90 -20.76
C GLU A 58 2.82 13.28 -19.28
N CYS A 59 3.34 12.45 -18.36
CA CYS A 59 3.37 12.76 -16.94
C CYS A 59 4.28 13.95 -16.64
N PHE A 60 5.47 14.00 -17.25
CA PHE A 60 6.38 15.15 -17.08
C PHE A 60 5.82 16.44 -17.66
N ASP A 61 5.17 16.36 -18.82
CA ASP A 61 4.55 17.51 -19.46
C ASP A 61 3.32 18.04 -18.69
N SER A 62 2.71 17.20 -17.84
CA SER A 62 1.57 17.58 -17.01
C SER A 62 1.93 18.42 -15.78
N PHE A 63 3.22 18.50 -15.42
CA PHE A 63 3.62 19.26 -14.25
C PHE A 63 3.45 20.76 -14.49
N PRO A 64 2.90 21.51 -13.51
CA PRO A 64 2.86 22.95 -13.59
C PRO A 64 4.29 23.49 -13.64
N SER A 65 4.50 24.56 -14.41
CA SER A 65 5.76 25.30 -14.39
C SER A 65 5.93 25.96 -13.02
N THR A 66 6.61 25.26 -12.11
CA THR A 66 6.97 25.77 -10.80
C THR A 66 8.39 26.32 -10.84
N GLY A 67 8.61 27.42 -10.12
CA GLY A 67 9.95 27.98 -9.96
C GLY A 67 10.93 26.99 -9.30
N PRO A 68 12.25 27.27 -9.36
CA PRO A 68 13.26 26.43 -8.73
C PRO A 68 12.94 26.19 -7.24
N LEU A 69 13.21 24.98 -6.77
CA LEU A 69 13.15 24.68 -5.34
C LEU A 69 14.12 25.60 -4.59
N PRO A 70 13.74 26.14 -3.42
CA PRO A 70 14.66 26.92 -2.60
C PRO A 70 15.79 26.03 -2.08
N ASP A 71 17.00 26.57 -1.95
CA ASP A 71 18.20 25.80 -1.55
C ASP A 71 18.01 25.03 -0.23
N ASP A 72 17.23 25.61 0.69
CA ASP A 72 16.94 25.00 1.99
C ASP A 72 15.98 23.78 1.89
N ALA A 73 15.25 23.63 0.78
CA ALA A 73 14.42 22.43 0.53
C ALA A 73 15.26 21.19 0.21
N LEU A 74 16.51 21.37 -0.23
CA LEU A 74 17.47 20.28 -0.45
C LEU A 74 18.38 20.06 0.78
N SER A 75 18.26 20.90 1.81
CA SER A 75 19.06 20.79 3.02
C SER A 75 18.68 19.53 3.80
N ARG A 76 19.69 18.74 4.20
CA ARG A 76 19.50 17.56 5.04
C ARG A 76 18.90 17.91 6.40
N GLU A 77 19.17 19.12 6.90
CA GLU A 77 18.67 19.60 8.19
C GLU A 77 17.18 19.93 8.15
N SER A 78 16.63 20.39 7.02
CA SER A 78 15.19 20.68 6.88
C SER A 78 14.33 19.42 6.81
N ILE A 79 14.88 18.30 6.33
CA ILE A 79 14.20 17.00 6.20
C ILE A 79 14.17 16.22 7.54
N TYR A 80 15.20 16.36 8.38
CA TYR A 80 15.33 15.63 9.64
C TYR A 80 15.25 16.52 10.90
N GLY A 81 14.94 17.82 10.75
CA GLY A 81 15.04 18.82 11.82
C GLY A 81 13.85 18.93 12.78
N ARG A 82 12.88 18.01 12.75
CA ARG A 82 11.76 17.95 13.71
C ARG A 82 11.89 16.58 14.39
N GLU A 83 12.22 16.43 15.67
CA GLU A 83 11.98 17.23 16.87
C GLU A 83 12.86 16.66 18.00
N ASP A 84 13.54 17.50 18.79
CA ASP A 84 13.98 17.20 20.16
C ASP A 84 14.51 18.47 20.84
N LYS A 85 13.61 19.35 21.30
CA LYS A 85 13.85 20.15 22.51
C LYS A 85 12.57 20.22 23.33
N SER A 86 12.53 19.34 24.33
CA SER A 86 11.73 19.41 25.55
C SER A 86 11.90 20.73 26.30
#